data_AF-A0A0X3PXD6-F1
#
_entry.id   AF-A0A0X3PXD6-F1
#
_cell.length_a   1.000
_cell.length_b   1.000
_cell.length_c   1.000
_cell.angle_alpha   90.00
_cell.angle_beta   90.00
_cell.angle_gamma   90.00
#
_symmetry.space_group_name_H-M   'P 1'
#
loop_
_entity.id
_entity.type
_entity.pdbx_description
1 polymer ?
#
loop_
_entity_poly.entity_id
_entity_poly.type
_entity_poly.pdbx_seq_one_letter_code
_entity_poly.pdbx_strand_id
1 'polypeptide(L)'
;MALNAFRSICRQYAYFFLLLEKTKTLLGNMKFFCFSDYCWAVSVVMSRNNRVPDPDCPEKEILCLIPLWDMINHRAGRVTTDVKIETKTIEFSAMEACPLSSEIFMDYGCRTSAEFLLYCGFVPPFNPHHRTPLILSLSKFDKLLELRTGLLCRLGYTSV
;
A
#
# COMPACT_ATOMS: atom_id res chain seq x y z
N MET A 1 10.76 7.20 -6.17
CA MET A 1 9.45 6.82 -5.58
C MET A 1 8.76 8.01 -4.91
N ALA A 2 9.36 8.64 -3.89
CA ALA A 2 8.79 9.78 -3.18
C ALA A 2 8.38 10.98 -4.07
N LEU A 3 9.25 11.40 -5.00
CA LEU A 3 8.94 12.49 -5.93
C LEU A 3 7.71 12.20 -6.80
N ASN A 4 7.53 10.94 -7.22
CA ASN A 4 6.37 10.55 -8.03
C ASN A 4 5.08 10.54 -7.20
N ALA A 5 5.16 10.13 -5.93
CA ALA A 5 4.04 10.19 -5.00
C ALA A 5 3.61 11.64 -4.76
N PHE A 6 4.56 12.51 -4.41
CA PHE A 6 4.30 13.94 -4.20
C PHE A 6 3.72 14.62 -5.45
N ARG A 7 4.32 14.39 -6.62
CA ARG A 7 3.80 14.89 -7.91
C ARG A 7 2.36 14.41 -8.16
N SER A 8 2.05 13.16 -7.84
CA SER A 8 0.71 12.61 -8.03
C SER A 8 -0.30 13.25 -7.08
N ILE A 9 0.06 13.47 -5.80
CA ILE A 9 -0.78 14.18 -4.82
C ILE A 9 -1.09 15.59 -5.31
N CYS A 10 -0.08 16.37 -5.74
CA CYS A 10 -0.28 17.71 -6.28
C CYS A 10 -1.19 17.72 -7.51
N ARG A 11 -0.95 16.79 -8.46
CA ARG A 11 -1.75 16.70 -9.68
C ARG A 11 -3.21 16.34 -9.38
N GLN A 12 -3.44 15.36 -8.49
CA GLN A 12 -4.78 14.93 -8.13
C GLN A 12 -5.53 16.02 -7.37
N TYR A 13 -4.87 16.71 -6.42
CA TYR A 13 -5.48 17.87 -5.76
C TYR A 13 -5.92 18.93 -6.75
N ALA A 14 -5.02 19.36 -7.65
CA ALA A 14 -5.33 20.39 -8.64
C ALA A 14 -6.50 19.98 -9.54
N TYR A 15 -6.52 18.71 -9.96
CA TYR A 15 -7.63 18.14 -10.73
C TYR A 15 -8.96 18.21 -9.96
N PHE A 16 -9.02 17.70 -8.73
CA PHE A 16 -10.24 17.69 -7.94
C PHE A 16 -10.69 19.09 -7.55
N PHE A 17 -9.76 20.00 -7.25
CA PHE A 17 -10.06 21.39 -6.96
C PHE A 17 -10.79 22.04 -8.14
N LEU A 18 -10.22 21.95 -9.35
CA LEU A 18 -10.84 22.50 -10.56
C LEU A 18 -12.18 21.83 -10.90
N LEU A 19 -12.28 20.52 -10.67
CA LEU A 19 -13.51 19.78 -10.90
C LEU A 19 -14.64 20.26 -9.97
N LEU A 20 -14.37 20.33 -8.66
CA LEU A 20 -15.34 20.73 -7.64
C LEU A 20 -15.76 22.20 -7.81
N GLU A 21 -14.82 23.07 -8.19
CA GLU A 21 -15.09 24.46 -8.53
C GLU A 21 -16.02 24.56 -9.77
N LYS A 22 -15.70 23.82 -10.83
CA LYS A 22 -16.49 23.80 -12.07
C LYS A 22 -17.91 23.26 -11.86
N THR A 23 -18.06 22.20 -11.08
CA THR A 23 -19.38 21.59 -10.82
C THR A 23 -20.14 22.30 -9.70
N LYS A 24 -19.54 23.31 -9.05
CA LYS A 24 -20.08 23.99 -7.86
C LYS A 24 -20.53 23.00 -6.79
N THR A 25 -19.82 21.88 -6.68
CA THR A 25 -20.15 20.80 -5.77
C THR A 25 -19.08 20.75 -4.70
N LEU A 26 -19.45 21.06 -3.46
CA LEU A 26 -18.67 20.66 -2.30
C LEU A 26 -19.38 19.48 -1.65
N LEU A 27 -18.62 18.49 -1.20
CA LEU A 27 -19.16 17.27 -0.61
C LEU A 27 -19.50 17.51 0.87
N GLY A 28 -20.71 17.12 1.28
CA GLY A 28 -21.16 17.18 2.67
C GLY A 28 -21.08 18.59 3.27
N ASN A 29 -20.46 18.70 4.45
CA ASN A 29 -20.32 19.95 5.19
C ASN A 29 -19.01 20.71 4.88
N MET A 30 -18.28 20.31 3.83
CA MET A 30 -17.04 20.98 3.45
C MET A 30 -17.32 22.41 2.98
N LYS A 31 -16.74 23.38 3.69
CA LYS A 31 -16.79 24.80 3.29
C LYS A 31 -15.69 25.16 2.28
N PHE A 32 -14.55 24.49 2.38
CA PHE A 32 -13.39 24.67 1.51
C PHE A 32 -12.76 23.31 1.22
N PHE A 33 -12.09 23.18 0.08
CA PHE A 33 -11.26 22.02 -0.26
C PHE A 33 -9.80 22.45 -0.33
N CYS A 34 -9.08 22.29 0.77
CA CYS A 34 -7.70 22.76 0.90
C CYS A 34 -6.69 21.67 0.55
N PHE A 35 -5.51 22.08 0.07
CA PHE A 35 -4.42 21.15 -0.24
C PHE A 35 -3.98 20.33 0.99
N SER A 36 -3.98 20.95 2.18
CA SER A 36 -3.68 20.28 3.45
C SER A 36 -4.65 19.14 3.74
N ASP A 37 -5.94 19.37 3.52
CA ASP A 37 -7.00 18.38 3.79
C ASP A 37 -6.87 17.20 2.82
N TYR A 38 -6.54 17.48 1.56
CA TYR A 38 -6.27 16.45 0.57
C TYR A 38 -5.02 15.63 0.90
N CYS A 39 -3.93 16.29 1.31
CA CYS A 39 -2.71 15.61 1.75
C CYS A 39 -2.98 14.73 2.98
N TRP A 40 -3.75 15.24 3.95
CA TRP A 40 -4.17 14.47 5.12
C TRP A 40 -5.00 13.26 4.72
N ALA A 41 -6.03 13.44 3.90
CA ALA A 41 -6.91 12.35 3.47
C ALA A 41 -6.15 11.25 2.70
N VAL A 42 -5.29 11.64 1.76
CA VAL A 42 -4.44 10.67 1.02
C VAL A 42 -3.47 9.97 1.95
N SER A 43 -2.89 10.65 2.93
CA SER A 43 -1.97 10.04 3.91
C SER A 43 -2.69 9.03 4.81
N VAL A 44 -3.91 9.32 5.25
CA VAL A 44 -4.76 8.38 6.00
C VAL A 44 -5.05 7.15 5.14
N VAL A 45 -5.50 7.34 3.90
CA VAL A 45 -5.80 6.22 3.01
C VAL A 45 -4.54 5.38 2.75
N MET A 46 -3.42 5.99 2.37
CA MET A 46 -2.17 5.26 2.08
C MET A 46 -1.68 4.42 3.27
N SER A 47 -1.80 4.95 4.49
CA SER A 47 -1.28 4.30 5.69
C SER A 47 -2.22 3.27 6.32
N ARG A 48 -3.53 3.33 6.04
CA ARG A 48 -4.55 2.51 6.73
C ARG A 48 -5.49 1.72 5.81
N ASN A 49 -5.40 1.86 4.48
CA ASN A 49 -6.23 1.06 3.58
C ASN A 49 -5.84 -0.42 3.61
N ASN A 50 -6.85 -1.28 3.51
CA ASN A 50 -6.69 -2.73 3.42
C ASN A 50 -7.47 -3.24 2.21
N ARG A 51 -6.92 -4.27 1.56
CA ARG A 51 -7.62 -5.04 0.53
C ARG A 51 -8.37 -6.17 1.22
N VAL A 52 -9.68 -6.22 0.99
CA VAL A 52 -10.54 -7.29 1.49
C VAL A 52 -11.45 -7.78 0.37
N PRO A 53 -11.92 -9.03 0.37
CA PRO A 53 -12.96 -9.48 -0.52
C PRO A 53 -14.21 -8.61 -0.39
N ASP A 54 -14.86 -8.30 -1.51
CA ASP A 54 -16.14 -7.63 -1.52
C ASP A 54 -17.20 -8.53 -0.84
N PRO A 55 -17.88 -8.07 0.22
CA PRO A 55 -18.87 -8.87 0.94
C PRO A 55 -20.06 -9.34 0.08
N ASP A 56 -20.32 -8.66 -1.04
CA ASP A 56 -21.43 -8.96 -1.95
C ASP A 56 -20.94 -9.62 -3.25
N CYS A 57 -19.63 -9.63 -3.51
CA CYS A 57 -19.01 -10.15 -4.73
C CYS A 57 -17.59 -10.73 -4.42
N PRO A 58 -17.50 -11.87 -3.71
CA PRO A 58 -16.25 -12.39 -3.12
C PRO A 58 -15.06 -12.56 -4.08
N GLU A 59 -15.32 -12.69 -5.38
CA GLU A 59 -14.33 -12.74 -6.44
C GLU A 59 -13.63 -11.39 -6.73
N LYS A 60 -14.11 -10.29 -6.15
CA LYS A 60 -13.53 -8.95 -6.26
C LYS A 60 -12.92 -8.52 -4.93
N GLU A 61 -11.85 -7.73 -5.02
CA GLU A 61 -11.29 -7.03 -3.88
C GLU A 61 -11.78 -5.57 -3.85
N ILE A 62 -12.03 -5.08 -2.65
CA ILE A 62 -12.27 -3.65 -2.37
C ILE A 62 -11.20 -3.11 -1.43
N LEU A 63 -11.03 -1.78 -1.46
CA LEU A 63 -10.22 -1.06 -0.48
C LEU A 63 -11.11 -0.51 0.62
N CYS A 64 -10.77 -0.79 1.87
CA CYS A 64 -11.52 -0.28 3.02
C CYS A 64 -10.60 0.24 4.12
N LEU A 65 -11.15 1.12 4.95
CA LEU A 65 -10.62 1.48 6.26
C LEU A 65 -11.36 0.62 7.29
N ILE A 66 -10.63 0.05 8.23
CA ILE A 66 -11.17 -0.90 9.22
C ILE A 66 -10.98 -0.29 10.61
N PRO A 67 -12.00 0.41 11.15
CA PRO A 67 -11.89 1.09 12.44
C PRO A 67 -11.49 0.14 13.56
N LEU A 68 -10.85 0.69 14.59
CA LEU A 68 -10.31 -0.01 15.77
C LEU A 68 -9.13 -0.92 15.43
N TRP A 69 -9.30 -1.86 14.49
CA TRP A 69 -8.26 -2.77 14.06
C TRP A 69 -7.04 -2.04 13.47
N ASP A 70 -7.26 -0.97 12.71
CA ASP A 70 -6.20 -0.17 12.09
C ASP A 70 -5.37 0.68 13.07
N MET A 71 -5.71 0.65 14.37
CA MET A 71 -4.92 1.27 15.44
C MET A 71 -3.76 0.41 15.92
N ILE A 72 -3.71 -0.87 15.54
CA ILE A 72 -2.68 -1.81 15.96
C ILE A 72 -1.39 -1.52 15.18
N ASN A 73 -0.29 -1.29 15.89
CA ASN A 73 1.00 -0.96 15.29
C ASN A 73 1.72 -2.17 14.69
N HIS A 74 2.69 -1.89 13.83
CA HIS A 74 3.48 -2.90 13.17
C HIS A 74 4.57 -3.51 14.06
N ARG A 75 4.71 -4.84 14.02
CA ARG A 75 5.91 -5.59 14.39
C ARG A 75 6.08 -6.75 13.43
N ALA A 76 7.32 -7.04 13.03
CA ALA A 76 7.61 -8.18 12.16
C ALA A 76 7.27 -9.50 12.86
N GLY A 77 6.56 -10.39 12.16
CA GLY A 77 6.07 -11.64 12.70
C GLY A 77 5.40 -12.49 11.63
N ARG A 78 4.10 -12.73 11.78
CA ARG A 78 3.26 -13.34 10.73
C ARG A 78 1.94 -12.58 10.64
N VAL A 79 1.35 -12.56 9.44
CA VAL A 79 -0.01 -12.05 9.27
C VAL A 79 -1.00 -13.00 9.96
N THR A 80 -1.82 -12.46 10.86
CA THR A 80 -2.80 -13.20 11.69
C THR A 80 -4.20 -12.62 11.61
N THR A 81 -4.48 -11.92 10.50
CA THR A 81 -5.77 -11.31 10.24
C THR A 81 -6.45 -12.06 9.11
N ASP A 82 -7.64 -12.57 9.38
CA ASP A 82 -8.48 -13.30 8.44
C ASP A 82 -9.75 -12.49 8.14
N VAL A 83 -10.24 -12.56 6.89
CA VAL A 83 -11.55 -12.02 6.53
C VAL A 83 -12.51 -13.19 6.38
N LYS A 84 -13.58 -13.19 7.17
CA LYS A 84 -14.67 -14.16 7.10
C LYS A 84 -15.76 -13.62 6.21
N ILE A 85 -15.89 -14.20 5.02
CA ILE A 85 -16.82 -13.73 3.99
C ILE A 85 -18.26 -14.01 4.43
N GLU A 86 -18.49 -15.17 5.05
CA GLU A 86 -19.81 -15.63 5.48
C GLU A 86 -20.43 -14.72 6.54
N THR A 87 -19.61 -14.28 7.51
CA THR A 87 -20.04 -13.41 8.60
C THR A 87 -19.79 -11.93 8.31
N LYS A 88 -19.15 -11.61 7.18
CA LYS A 88 -18.72 -10.24 6.81
C LYS A 88 -17.89 -9.56 7.90
N THR A 89 -17.00 -10.32 8.53
CA THR A 89 -16.16 -9.85 9.64
C THR A 89 -14.67 -9.98 9.33
N ILE A 90 -13.87 -9.19 10.04
CA ILE A 90 -12.43 -9.39 10.14
C ILE A 90 -12.11 -9.99 11.50
N GLU A 91 -11.29 -11.03 11.51
CA GLU A 91 -10.85 -11.70 12.72
C GLU A 91 -9.34 -11.52 12.85
N PHE A 92 -8.93 -10.91 13.96
CA PHE A 92 -7.52 -10.73 14.29
C PHE A 92 -7.16 -11.64 15.46
N SER A 93 -6.11 -12.45 15.27
CA SER A 93 -5.49 -13.23 16.33
C SER A 93 -4.16 -12.61 16.73
N ALA A 94 -3.85 -12.57 18.03
CA ALA A 94 -2.55 -12.09 18.49
C ALA A 94 -1.41 -12.96 17.92
N MET A 95 -0.32 -12.32 17.49
CA MET A 95 0.87 -13.01 16.97
C MET A 95 1.64 -13.75 18.07
N GLU A 96 1.53 -13.25 19.30
CA GLU A 96 2.26 -13.70 20.48
C GLU A 96 1.39 -13.50 21.73
N ALA A 97 1.85 -13.99 22.89
CA ALA A 97 1.19 -13.70 24.15
C ALA A 97 1.21 -12.17 24.41
N CYS A 98 0.07 -11.61 24.82
CA CYS A 98 -0.05 -10.20 25.17
C CYS A 98 -0.27 -10.06 26.68
N PRO A 99 0.80 -9.89 27.49
CA PRO A 99 0.66 -9.59 28.91
C PRO A 99 -0.22 -8.37 29.19
N LEU A 100 -0.78 -8.30 30.39
CA LEU A 100 -1.54 -7.13 30.82
C LEU A 100 -0.71 -5.86 30.65
N SER A 101 -1.34 -4.80 30.10
CA SER A 101 -0.72 -3.49 29.83
C SER A 101 0.42 -3.50 28.80
N SER A 102 0.62 -4.60 28.07
CA SER A 102 1.50 -4.62 26.89
C SER A 102 0.76 -4.11 25.65
N GLU A 103 1.51 -3.50 24.73
CA GLU A 103 0.99 -3.11 23.43
C GLU A 103 0.78 -4.35 22.56
N ILE A 104 -0.36 -4.38 21.86
CA ILE A 104 -0.68 -5.41 20.88
C ILE A 104 -0.11 -4.95 19.53
N PHE A 105 0.56 -5.87 18.82
CA PHE A 105 1.13 -5.61 17.51
C PHE A 105 0.56 -6.56 16.46
N MET A 106 0.69 -6.18 15.20
CA MET A 106 0.42 -7.03 14.05
C MET A 106 1.52 -6.89 12.98
N ASP A 107 1.61 -7.86 12.08
CA ASP A 107 2.45 -7.74 10.91
C ASP A 107 1.70 -7.05 9.76
N TYR A 108 2.27 -5.98 9.20
CA TYR A 108 1.69 -5.23 8.07
C TYR A 108 2.04 -5.86 6.71
N GLY A 109 2.73 -7.01 6.73
CA GLY A 109 3.17 -7.79 5.58
C GLY A 109 4.59 -7.48 5.13
N CYS A 110 5.01 -8.17 4.05
CA CYS A 110 6.39 -8.20 3.54
C CYS A 110 6.82 -6.91 2.81
N ARG A 111 6.71 -5.76 3.47
CA ARG A 111 7.06 -4.43 2.94
C ARG A 111 8.53 -4.10 3.18
N THR A 112 9.14 -3.41 2.23
CA THR A 112 10.48 -2.83 2.36
C THR A 112 10.46 -1.61 3.28
N SER A 113 11.63 -1.23 3.82
CA SER A 113 11.72 0.00 4.62
C SER A 113 11.36 1.26 3.83
N ALA A 114 11.61 1.27 2.51
CA ALA A 114 11.20 2.37 1.64
C ALA A 114 9.68 2.44 1.49
N GLU A 115 9.00 1.29 1.40
CA GLU A 115 7.53 1.22 1.37
C GLU A 115 6.93 1.61 2.71
N PHE A 116 7.48 1.16 3.84
CA PHE A 116 7.05 1.60 5.17
C PHE A 116 7.18 3.11 5.32
N LEU A 117 8.31 3.69 4.91
CA LEU A 117 8.52 5.13 5.00
C LEU A 117 7.50 5.90 4.15
N LEU A 118 7.33 5.49 2.90
CA LEU A 118 6.52 6.24 1.94
C LEU A 118 5.02 6.06 2.14
N TYR A 119 4.58 4.85 2.50
CA TYR A 119 3.15 4.50 2.55
C TYR A 119 2.62 4.40 3.97
N CYS A 120 3.47 4.17 4.98
CA CYS A 120 3.06 4.05 6.37
C CYS A 120 3.62 5.16 7.28
N GLY A 121 4.58 5.96 6.79
CA GLY A 121 5.13 7.11 7.53
C GLY A 121 6.16 6.78 8.60
N PHE A 122 6.71 5.56 8.61
CA PHE A 122 7.74 5.15 9.58
C PHE A 122 8.73 4.15 8.97
N VAL A 123 9.84 3.88 9.66
CA VAL A 123 10.77 2.80 9.29
C VAL A 123 10.95 1.89 10.50
N PRO A 124 10.68 0.58 10.40
CA PRO A 124 10.97 -0.36 11.49
C PRO A 124 12.49 -0.38 11.77
N PRO A 125 12.94 -0.42 13.04
CA PRO A 125 14.36 -0.50 13.40
C PRO A 125 15.06 -1.72 12.78
N PHE A 126 14.34 -2.83 12.67
CA PHE A 126 14.76 -4.04 11.96
C PHE A 126 13.65 -4.47 11.01
N ASN A 127 14.00 -4.72 9.74
CA ASN A 127 13.06 -5.18 8.73
C ASN A 127 13.65 -6.36 7.93
N PRO A 128 13.19 -7.61 8.16
CA PRO A 128 13.71 -8.78 7.46
C PRO A 128 13.33 -8.81 5.96
N HIS A 129 12.38 -7.96 5.53
CA HIS A 129 11.91 -7.87 4.15
C HIS A 129 12.48 -6.68 3.39
N HIS A 130 13.46 -5.98 3.98
CA HIS A 130 14.15 -4.90 3.28
C HIS A 130 14.86 -5.43 2.03
N ARG A 131 14.56 -4.81 0.88
CA ARG A 131 15.19 -5.11 -0.41
C ARG A 131 15.26 -3.84 -1.25
N THR A 132 16.20 -3.81 -2.17
CA THR A 132 16.37 -2.73 -3.15
C THR A 132 16.26 -3.30 -4.56
N PRO A 133 15.56 -2.64 -5.50
CA PRO A 133 15.47 -3.13 -6.87
C PRO A 133 16.84 -3.03 -7.56
N LEU A 134 17.30 -4.15 -8.11
CA LEU A 134 18.43 -4.19 -9.03
C LEU A 134 17.90 -4.40 -10.45
N ILE A 135 18.01 -3.37 -11.28
CA ILE A 135 17.59 -3.43 -12.68
C ILE A 135 18.78 -3.91 -13.51
N LEU A 136 18.65 -5.10 -14.08
CA LEU A 136 19.62 -5.68 -14.99
C LEU A 136 18.98 -5.79 -16.38
N SER A 137 19.74 -5.45 -17.41
CA SER A 137 19.32 -5.62 -18.80
C SER A 137 20.48 -6.14 -19.64
N LEU A 138 20.15 -6.82 -20.73
CA LEU A 138 21.15 -7.20 -21.71
C LEU A 138 21.57 -5.96 -22.50
N SER A 139 22.89 -5.80 -22.68
CA SER A 139 23.41 -4.72 -23.50
C SER A 139 23.02 -4.93 -24.96
N LYS A 140 22.60 -3.86 -25.65
CA LYS A 140 22.36 -3.89 -27.10
C LYS A 140 23.63 -4.19 -27.92
N PHE A 141 24.81 -4.00 -27.32
CA PHE A 141 26.11 -4.28 -27.94
C PHE A 141 26.64 -5.68 -27.61
N ASP A 142 25.86 -6.49 -26.91
CA ASP A 142 26.22 -7.88 -26.60
C ASP A 142 26.20 -8.71 -27.88
N LYS A 143 27.37 -9.27 -28.27
CA LYS A 143 27.50 -10.15 -29.44
C LYS A 143 26.64 -11.41 -29.32
N LEU A 144 26.25 -11.78 -28.11
CA LEU A 144 25.40 -12.94 -27.80
C LEU A 144 23.97 -12.54 -27.43
N LEU A 145 23.54 -11.30 -27.73
CA LEU A 145 22.24 -10.77 -27.34
C LEU A 145 21.08 -11.69 -27.72
N GLU A 146 21.06 -12.17 -28.97
CA GLU A 146 19.98 -13.04 -29.48
C GLU A 146 19.96 -14.38 -28.73
N LEU A 147 21.13 -15.00 -28.52
CA LEU A 147 21.26 -16.27 -27.80
C LEU A 147 20.84 -16.13 -26.32
N ARG A 148 21.30 -15.07 -25.64
CA ARG A 148 20.98 -14.80 -24.23
C ARG A 148 19.51 -14.45 -24.05
N THR A 149 18.94 -13.64 -24.95
CA THR A 149 17.50 -13.35 -24.97
C THR A 149 16.69 -14.63 -25.15
N GLY A 150 17.04 -15.48 -26.13
CA GLY A 150 16.36 -16.76 -26.35
C GLY A 150 16.46 -17.73 -25.18
N LEU A 151 17.58 -17.71 -24.44
CA LEU A 151 17.72 -18.48 -23.19
C LEU A 151 16.83 -17.92 -22.07
N LEU A 152 16.86 -16.60 -21.86
CA LEU A 152 16.03 -15.94 -20.85
C LEU A 152 14.53 -16.20 -21.10
N CYS A 153 14.07 -16.08 -22.34
CA CYS A 153 12.68 -16.37 -22.70
C CYS A 153 12.28 -17.82 -22.36
N ARG A 154 13.15 -18.80 -22.63
CA ARG A 154 12.91 -20.21 -22.28
C ARG A 154 12.88 -20.45 -20.77
N LEU A 155 13.57 -19.63 -19.99
CA LEU A 155 13.55 -19.65 -18.53
C LEU A 155 12.39 -18.83 -17.94
N GLY A 156 11.52 -18.24 -18.77
CA GLY A 156 10.38 -17.45 -18.33
C GLY A 156 10.71 -15.98 -18.00
N TYR A 157 11.91 -15.51 -18.33
CA TYR A 157 12.26 -14.09 -18.23
C TYR A 157 11.95 -13.38 -19.55
N THR A 158 11.09 -12.38 -19.53
CA THR A 158 10.86 -11.49 -20.68
C THR A 158 11.97 -10.45 -20.76
N SER A 159 12.55 -10.29 -21.95
CA SER A 159 13.49 -9.20 -22.23
C SER A 159 12.76 -7.86 -22.16
N VAL A 160 13.16 -6.99 -21.22
CA VAL A 160 12.77 -5.57 -21.18
C VAL A 160 13.79 -4.75 -21.96
#